data_AF-A0AAU5I4Q9-F1
#
_entry.id   AF-A0AAU5I4Q9-F1
#
_cell.length_a   1.000
_cell.length_b   1.000
_cell.length_c   1.000
_cell.angle_alpha   90.00
_cell.angle_beta   90.00
_cell.angle_gamma   90.00
#
_symmetry.space_group_name_H-M   'P 1'
#
loop_
_entity.id
_entity.type
_entity.pdbx_description
1 polymer ?
#
loop_
_entity_poly.entity_id
_entity_poly.type
_entity_poly.pdbx_seq_one_letter_code
_entity_poly.pdbx_strand_id
1 'polypeptide(L)'
;MPDHSSYASRLREIADALDAMRPPSDDGLTPHPDTLDVINNRHTKRGQFNYAVPEVLQLQRRVRQYHADTGVPHGDVVTMAVDTWLRVMGYPPNGTSVRKTSA
;
A
#
# COMPACT_ATOMS: atom_id res chain seq x y z
N MET A 1 33.15 29.20 12.62
CA MET A 1 31.95 28.34 12.58
C MET A 1 31.64 28.07 11.12
N PRO A 2 31.51 26.80 10.68
CA PRO A 2 31.17 26.50 9.29
C PRO A 2 29.78 27.06 8.97
N ASP A 3 29.61 27.63 7.79
CA ASP A 3 28.36 28.25 7.37
C ASP A 3 27.36 27.15 6.95
N HIS A 4 26.54 26.72 7.91
CA HIS A 4 25.56 25.64 7.73
C HIS A 4 24.33 26.06 6.90
N SER A 5 24.21 27.36 6.57
CA SER A 5 23.06 27.90 5.81
C SER A 5 22.98 27.34 4.39
N SER A 6 24.12 27.22 3.70
CA SER A 6 24.23 26.63 2.37
C SER A 6 23.81 25.15 2.36
N TYR A 7 24.18 24.42 3.40
CA TYR A 7 23.82 23.01 3.55
C TYR A 7 22.32 22.83 3.80
N ALA A 8 21.73 23.66 4.67
CA ALA A 8 20.29 23.64 4.93
C ALA A 8 19.46 23.99 3.68
N SER A 9 19.91 24.96 2.88
CA SER A 9 19.26 25.32 1.61
C SER A 9 19.29 24.15 0.62
N ARG A 10 20.43 23.46 0.52
CA ARG A 10 20.58 22.32 -0.39
C ARG A 10 19.73 21.12 0.04
N LEU A 11 19.58 20.88 1.34
CA LEU A 11 18.65 19.84 1.83
C LEU A 11 17.19 20.18 1.52
N ARG A 12 16.84 21.47 1.58
CA ARG A 12 15.49 21.95 1.20
C ARG A 12 15.20 21.72 -0.27
N GLU A 13 16.14 22.09 -1.15
CA GLU A 13 16.03 21.87 -2.59
C GLU A 13 15.90 20.40 -2.94
N ILE A 14 16.64 19.52 -2.25
CA ILE A 14 16.52 18.06 -2.43
C ILE A 14 15.13 17.58 -1.98
N ALA A 15 14.62 18.06 -0.85
CA ALA A 15 13.29 17.70 -0.37
C ALA A 15 12.19 18.15 -1.34
N ASP A 16 12.26 19.41 -1.81
CA ASP A 16 11.30 19.98 -2.75
C ASP A 16 11.35 19.25 -4.11
N ALA A 17 12.54 18.86 -4.57
CA ALA A 17 12.70 18.07 -5.78
C ALA A 17 12.13 16.64 -5.63
N LEU A 18 12.27 16.02 -4.45
CA LEU A 18 11.71 14.71 -4.16
C LEU A 18 10.18 14.75 -4.08
N ASP A 19 9.61 15.80 -3.46
CA ASP A 19 8.16 16.01 -3.41
C ASP A 19 7.58 16.29 -4.80
N ALA A 20 8.29 17.04 -5.64
CA ALA A 20 7.90 17.30 -7.03
C ALA A 20 8.01 16.07 -7.94
N MET A 21 8.91 15.12 -7.62
CA MET A 21 9.04 13.84 -8.33
C MET A 21 8.02 12.79 -7.86
N ARG A 22 7.30 13.03 -6.75
CA ARG A 22 6.23 12.14 -6.31
C ARG A 22 5.12 12.20 -7.35
N PRO A 23 4.84 11.10 -8.10
CA PRO A 23 3.76 11.13 -9.05
C PRO A 23 2.46 11.49 -8.32
N PRO A 24 1.54 12.25 -8.96
CA PRO A 24 0.19 12.41 -8.43
C PRO A 24 -0.33 11.00 -8.17
N SER A 25 -0.90 10.78 -6.99
CA SER A 25 -1.36 9.48 -6.55
C SER A 25 -2.28 8.91 -7.61
N ASP A 26 -1.74 8.03 -8.45
CA ASP A 26 -2.50 7.26 -9.41
C ASP A 26 -3.63 6.63 -8.60
N ASP A 27 -4.86 7.00 -8.95
CA ASP A 27 -6.10 6.93 -8.15
C ASP A 27 -5.88 6.17 -6.83
N GLY A 28 -5.80 6.84 -5.67
CA GLY A 28 -5.31 6.25 -4.41
C GLY A 28 -6.11 5.05 -3.86
N LEU A 29 -7.07 4.55 -4.63
CA LEU A 29 -7.87 3.35 -4.41
C LEU A 29 -7.64 2.25 -5.47
N THR A 30 -6.78 2.50 -6.47
CA THR A 30 -6.38 1.51 -7.47
C THR A 30 -5.42 0.53 -6.82
N PRO A 31 -5.72 -0.79 -6.85
CA PRO A 31 -4.82 -1.79 -6.31
C PRO A 31 -3.44 -1.71 -6.97
N HIS A 32 -2.38 -1.75 -6.17
CA HIS A 32 -1.01 -1.76 -6.68
C HIS A 32 -0.75 -3.00 -7.56
N PRO A 33 -0.01 -2.90 -8.68
CA PRO A 33 0.27 -4.03 -9.56
C PRO A 33 0.90 -5.23 -8.84
N ASP A 34 1.92 -5.01 -7.99
CA ASP A 34 2.49 -6.08 -7.15
C ASP A 34 1.43 -6.86 -6.34
N THR A 35 0.40 -6.17 -5.87
CA THR A 35 -0.66 -6.75 -5.05
C THR A 35 -1.59 -7.60 -5.90
N LEU A 36 -1.91 -7.15 -7.11
CA LEU A 36 -2.63 -7.94 -8.10
C LEU A 36 -1.85 -9.19 -8.50
N ASP A 37 -0.54 -9.09 -8.71
CA ASP A 37 0.31 -10.24 -9.05
C ASP A 37 0.29 -11.31 -7.94
N VAL A 38 0.35 -10.89 -6.68
CA VAL A 38 0.31 -11.80 -5.53
C VAL A 38 -1.07 -12.45 -5.36
N ILE A 39 -2.15 -11.69 -5.56
CA ILE A 39 -3.54 -12.17 -5.44
C ILE A 39 -3.86 -13.16 -6.57
N ASN A 40 -3.43 -12.88 -7.79
CA ASN A 40 -3.67 -13.72 -8.97
C ASN A 40 -2.87 -15.03 -8.93
N ASN A 41 -1.83 -15.12 -8.11
CA ASN A 41 -1.02 -16.33 -7.96
C ASN A 41 -1.73 -17.38 -7.09
N ARG A 42 -2.04 -18.54 -7.70
CA ARG A 42 -2.74 -19.67 -7.05
C ARG A 42 -1.99 -20.29 -5.87
N HIS A 43 -0.67 -20.12 -5.77
CA HIS A 43 0.16 -20.79 -4.76
C HIS A 43 0.60 -19.87 -3.62
N THR A 44 0.04 -18.66 -3.52
CA THR A 44 0.33 -17.75 -2.41
C THR A 44 -0.22 -18.32 -1.09
N LYS A 45 0.67 -18.56 -0.12
CA LYS A 45 0.27 -18.91 1.25
C LYS A 45 -0.45 -17.73 1.89
N ARG A 46 -1.63 -17.98 2.47
CA ARG A 46 -2.48 -16.96 3.09
C ARG A 46 -2.49 -17.14 4.61
N GLY A 47 -2.12 -16.07 5.33
CA GLY A 47 -2.26 -16.00 6.79
C GLY A 47 -3.61 -15.40 7.20
N GLN A 48 -4.04 -15.63 8.44
CA GLN A 48 -5.20 -14.96 9.02
C GLN A 48 -4.85 -13.54 9.48
N PHE A 49 -5.72 -12.57 9.19
CA PHE A 49 -5.60 -11.18 9.63
C PHE A 49 -6.60 -10.94 10.76
N ASN A 50 -6.15 -11.10 12.02
CA ASN A 50 -7.03 -11.12 13.20
C ASN A 50 -7.11 -9.74 13.85
N TYR A 51 -8.08 -8.91 13.46
CA TYR A 51 -8.35 -7.61 14.08
C TYR A 51 -9.84 -7.40 14.33
N ALA A 52 -10.17 -6.78 15.46
CA ALA A 52 -11.53 -6.33 15.74
C ALA A 52 -11.82 -5.03 15.00
N VAL A 53 -12.96 -4.96 14.31
CA VAL A 53 -13.43 -3.77 13.60
C VAL A 53 -14.76 -3.29 14.20
N PRO A 54 -15.03 -1.98 14.26
CA PRO A 54 -16.30 -1.47 14.76
C PRO A 54 -17.50 -1.99 13.96
N GLU A 55 -18.47 -2.59 14.65
CA GLU A 55 -19.67 -3.18 14.02
C GLU A 55 -20.52 -2.15 13.27
N VAL A 56 -20.54 -0.90 13.77
CA VAL A 56 -21.28 0.22 13.16
C VAL A 56 -20.87 0.47 11.70
N LEU A 57 -19.64 0.13 11.30
CA LEU A 57 -19.16 0.28 9.93
C LEU A 57 -19.66 -0.82 8.99
N GLN A 58 -20.22 -1.91 9.55
CA GLN A 58 -20.78 -3.05 8.83
C GLN A 58 -19.86 -3.61 7.73
N LEU A 59 -18.54 -3.59 7.94
CA LEU A 59 -17.54 -3.94 6.92
C LEU A 59 -17.76 -5.36 6.37
N GLN A 60 -18.09 -6.33 7.23
CA GLN A 60 -18.39 -7.69 6.80
C GLN A 60 -19.56 -7.76 5.81
N ARG A 61 -20.64 -6.99 6.06
CA ARG A 61 -21.81 -6.95 5.17
C ARG A 61 -21.45 -6.33 3.83
N ARG A 62 -20.69 -5.23 3.83
CA ARG A 62 -20.25 -4.54 2.60
C ARG A 62 -19.34 -5.43 1.75
N VAL A 63 -18.40 -6.14 2.38
CA VAL A 63 -17.50 -7.08 1.69
C VAL A 63 -18.28 -8.25 1.09
N ARG A 64 -19.28 -8.80 1.81
CA ARG A 64 -20.15 -9.86 1.29
C ARG A 64 -20.95 -9.40 0.07
N GLN A 65 -21.52 -8.20 0.12
CA GLN A 65 -22.26 -7.63 -1.01
C GLN A 65 -21.34 -7.43 -2.22
N TYR A 66 -20.17 -6.83 -2.01
CA TYR A 66 -19.19 -6.62 -3.07
C TYR A 66 -18.74 -7.93 -3.74
N HIS A 67 -18.50 -8.99 -2.96
CA HIS A 67 -18.23 -10.32 -3.51
C HIS A 67 -19.40 -10.86 -4.33
N ALA A 68 -20.64 -10.69 -3.87
CA ALA A 68 -21.81 -11.13 -4.62
C ALA A 68 -21.93 -10.42 -5.99
N ASP A 69 -21.56 -9.13 -6.03
CA ASP A 69 -21.67 -8.31 -7.24
C ASP A 69 -20.50 -8.53 -8.23
N THR A 70 -19.30 -8.85 -7.73
CA THR A 70 -18.06 -8.88 -8.55
C THR A 70 -17.37 -10.25 -8.64
N GLY A 71 -17.72 -11.19 -7.76
CA GLY A 71 -17.04 -12.47 -7.59
C GLY A 71 -15.67 -12.39 -6.91
N VAL A 72 -15.23 -11.20 -6.46
CA VAL A 72 -13.90 -11.03 -5.84
C VAL A 72 -13.91 -11.62 -4.42
N PRO A 73 -12.99 -12.56 -4.07
CA PRO A 73 -12.93 -13.17 -2.76
C PRO A 73 -12.79 -12.16 -1.62
N HIS A 74 -13.46 -12.40 -0.48
CA HIS A 74 -13.42 -11.48 0.68
C HIS A 74 -11.99 -11.13 1.12
N GLY A 75 -11.10 -12.12 1.12
CA GLY A 75 -9.69 -11.92 1.49
C GLY A 75 -8.96 -11.00 0.53
N ASP A 76 -9.30 -11.04 -0.77
CA ASP A 76 -8.66 -10.22 -1.79
C ASP A 76 -9.17 -8.77 -1.71
N VAL A 77 -10.46 -8.57 -1.43
CA VAL A 77 -11.02 -7.23 -1.15
C VAL A 77 -10.26 -6.56 0.00
N VAL A 78 -10.06 -7.29 1.10
CA VAL A 78 -9.33 -6.77 2.26
C VAL A 78 -7.85 -6.55 1.92
N THR A 79 -7.21 -7.48 1.20
CA THR A 79 -5.81 -7.37 0.81
C THR A 79 -5.57 -6.13 -0.06
N MET A 80 -6.37 -5.94 -1.10
CA MET A 80 -6.24 -4.77 -1.99
C MET A 80 -6.47 -3.46 -1.24
N ALA A 81 -7.54 -3.37 -0.44
CA ALA A 81 -7.87 -2.14 0.28
C ALA A 81 -6.79 -1.75 1.30
N VAL A 82 -6.34 -2.71 2.11
CA VAL A 82 -5.35 -2.46 3.17
C VAL A 82 -3.97 -2.18 2.57
N ASP A 83 -3.53 -2.96 1.58
CA ASP A 83 -2.22 -2.76 0.96
C ASP A 83 -2.15 -1.42 0.21
N THR A 84 -3.19 -1.08 -0.56
CA THR A 84 -3.24 0.23 -1.26
C THR A 84 -3.19 1.37 -0.27
N TRP A 85 -3.99 1.30 0.82
CA TRP A 85 -3.96 2.32 1.86
C TRP A 85 -2.57 2.43 2.52
N LEU A 86 -1.94 1.31 2.87
CA LEU A 86 -0.60 1.31 3.46
C LEU A 86 0.43 1.93 2.51
N ARG A 87 0.40 1.61 1.22
CA ARG A 87 1.31 2.19 0.22
C ARG A 87 1.09 3.68 0.01
N VAL A 88 -0.16 4.13 -0.03
CA VAL A 88 -0.50 5.58 -0.08
C VAL A 88 0.07 6.30 1.15
N MET A 89 -0.01 5.66 2.32
CA MET A 89 0.58 6.15 3.57
C MET A 89 2.11 6.01 3.62
N GLY A 90 2.73 5.43 2.59
CA GLY A 90 4.18 5.26 2.48
C GLY A 90 4.74 4.05 3.24
N TYR A 91 3.95 2.99 3.46
CA TYR A 91 4.37 1.78 4.15
C TYR A 91 4.55 0.57 3.19
N PRO A 92 5.63 -0.21 3.34
CA PRO A 92 6.79 0.07 4.20
C PRO A 92 7.56 1.30 3.69
N PRO A 93 8.07 2.17 4.59
CA PRO A 93 8.85 3.34 4.19
C PRO A 93 10.18 2.86 3.64
N ASN A 94 10.31 2.80 2.30
CA ASN A 94 11.51 2.51 1.52
C ASN A 94 12.64 1.79 2.29
N GLY A 95 12.54 0.48 2.41
CA GLY A 95 13.59 -0.35 2.98
C GLY A 95 13.27 -1.83 2.88
N THR A 96 13.94 -2.52 1.95
CA THR A 96 13.86 -3.97 1.68
C THR A 96 12.63 -4.45 0.89
N SER A 97 12.64 -4.20 -0.42
CA SER A 97 12.23 -5.26 -1.33
C SER A 97 13.17 -6.45 -1.06
N VAL A 98 12.73 -7.41 -0.27
CA VAL A 98 13.41 -8.70 -0.19
C VAL A 98 13.26 -9.32 -1.57
N ARG A 99 14.27 -9.10 -2.39
CA ARG A 99 14.58 -9.86 -3.58
C ARG A 99 14.53 -11.33 -3.16
N LYS A 100 13.44 -12.03 -3.47
CA LYS A 100 13.39 -13.49 -3.36
C LYS A 100 14.39 -14.03 -4.38
N THR A 101 15.64 -14.22 -3.94
CA THR A 101 16.59 -15.09 -4.62
C THR A 101 16.00 -16.49 -4.60
N SER A 102 15.66 -16.96 -5.78
CA SER A 102 15.45 -18.37 -6.09
C SER A 102 16.67 -19.17 -5.60
N ALA A 103 16.42 -20.24 -4.87
CA ALA A 103 17.29 -21.40 -4.71
C ALA A 103 16.39 -22.63 -4.59
#